data_AF-A0A426YH51-F1
#
_entry.id   AF-A0A426YH51-F1
#
_cell.length_a   1.000
_cell.length_b   1.000
_cell.length_c   1.000
_cell.angle_alpha   90.00
_cell.angle_beta   90.00
_cell.angle_gamma   90.00
#
_symmetry.space_group_name_H-M   'P 1'
#
loop_
_entity.id
_entity.type
_entity.pdbx_description
1 polymer ?
#
loop_
_entity_poly.entity_id
_entity_poly.type
_entity_poly.pdbx_seq_one_letter_code
_entity_poly.pdbx_strand_id
1 'polypeptide(L)'
;MHRFFFHKAVLSMAPDADGNFTIVMIYSVWKRLAFASAGDEAWTSIQTPHGFHDVSHCTDKFYTARYGGTVMAWEANGLPIVPKIISSDINETYIGCMMYLVKSPDGNLMLICRHAGEGPIISHTSLFLVFSLDERDLQWMKVKSMHQQTLFLGSNQSMFLSVLTFRS
;
A
#
# COMPACT_ATOMS: atom_id res chain seq x y z
N MET A 1 21.16 1.69 21.57
CA MET A 1 20.76 2.57 20.44
C MET A 1 19.67 1.83 19.65
N HIS A 2 18.39 2.05 19.97
CA HIS A 2 17.29 1.42 19.23
C HIS A 2 17.13 2.14 17.89
N ARG A 3 17.67 1.55 16.81
CA ARG A 3 17.32 1.98 15.45
C ARG A 3 15.84 1.62 15.23
N PHE A 4 14.94 2.58 15.48
CA PHE A 4 13.59 2.51 14.96
C PHE A 4 13.69 2.66 13.44
N PHE A 5 13.55 1.54 12.72
CA PHE A 5 13.49 1.55 11.27
C PHE A 5 12.11 2.03 10.86
N PHE A 6 12.04 3.22 10.26
CA PHE A 6 10.85 3.70 9.56
C PHE A 6 10.94 3.26 8.10
N HIS A 7 9.89 2.60 7.59
CA HIS A 7 9.87 2.10 6.21
C HIS A 7 9.09 3.04 5.30
N LYS A 8 7.88 3.44 5.71
CA LYS A 8 6.99 4.30 4.94
C LYS A 8 5.95 4.95 5.85
N ALA A 9 5.54 6.18 5.53
CA ALA A 9 4.42 6.86 6.17
C ALA A 9 3.55 7.54 5.11
N VAL A 10 2.23 7.52 5.31
CA VAL A 10 1.26 8.12 4.39
C VAL A 10 0.25 8.94 5.18
N LEU A 11 -0.05 10.14 4.69
CA LEU A 11 -1.09 11.01 5.23
C LEU A 11 -2.44 10.75 4.56
N SER A 12 -3.53 10.96 5.29
CA SER A 12 -4.89 10.92 4.75
C SER A 12 -5.17 12.10 3.81
N MET A 13 -4.51 13.23 4.05
CA MET A 13 -4.63 14.44 3.23
C MET A 13 -3.36 15.28 3.31
N ALA A 14 -3.26 16.26 2.41
CA ALA A 14 -2.12 17.16 2.40
C ALA A 14 -2.09 18.02 3.69
N PRO A 15 -0.91 18.29 4.28
CA PRO A 15 -0.80 18.99 5.56
C PRO A 15 -1.29 20.45 5.55
N ASP A 16 -1.44 21.04 4.37
CA ASP A 16 -1.93 22.40 4.15
C ASP A 16 -3.46 22.51 4.15
N ALA A 17 -4.19 21.40 4.16
CA ALA A 17 -5.64 21.36 4.23
C ALA A 17 -6.11 21.23 5.69
N ASP A 18 -6.77 22.27 6.20
CA ASP A 18 -7.55 22.37 7.46
C ASP A 18 -6.94 21.83 8.77
N GLY A 19 -5.67 21.43 8.77
CA GLY A 19 -4.93 20.97 9.95
C GLY A 19 -5.42 19.65 10.55
N ASN A 20 -6.35 18.92 9.93
CA ASN A 20 -6.91 17.67 10.45
C ASN A 20 -6.55 16.48 9.56
N PHE A 21 -5.40 15.86 9.81
CA PHE A 21 -4.95 14.67 9.07
C PHE A 21 -4.66 13.51 10.01
N THR A 22 -4.65 12.30 9.45
CA THR A 22 -4.12 11.09 10.10
C THR A 22 -2.93 10.59 9.30
N ILE A 23 -1.90 10.10 9.98
CA ILE A 23 -0.75 9.46 9.38
C ILE A 23 -0.76 7.99 9.78
N VAL A 24 -0.57 7.10 8.82
CA VAL A 24 -0.28 5.68 9.06
C VAL A 24 1.15 5.38 8.64
N MET A 25 1.87 4.65 9.48
CA MET A 25 3.28 4.36 9.32
C MET A 25 3.59 2.87 9.45
N ILE A 26 4.50 2.39 8.59
CA ILE A 26 5.16 1.09 8.73
C ILE A 26 6.51 1.30 9.43
N TYR A 27 6.70 0.63 10.56
CA TYR A 27 7.88 0.81 11.41
C TYR A 27 8.40 -0.52 11.98
N SER A 28 9.59 -0.46 12.58
CA SER A 28 10.34 -1.57 13.20
C SER A 28 10.86 -2.61 12.21
N VAL A 29 11.77 -3.47 12.68
CA VAL A 29 12.30 -4.61 11.91
C VAL A 29 11.20 -5.61 11.51
N TRP A 30 10.10 -5.64 12.26
CA TRP A 30 8.96 -6.52 12.00
C TRP A 30 7.96 -5.91 11.02
N LYS A 31 8.15 -4.67 10.57
CA LYS A 31 7.20 -3.95 9.69
C LYS A 31 5.77 -3.95 10.26
N ARG A 32 5.63 -3.37 11.45
CA ARG A 32 4.38 -3.15 12.20
C ARG A 32 3.73 -1.83 11.78
N LEU A 33 2.48 -1.63 12.16
CA LEU A 33 1.73 -0.40 11.90
C LEU A 33 1.57 0.47 13.14
N ALA A 34 1.68 1.78 12.95
CA ALA A 34 1.29 2.79 13.92
C ALA A 34 0.52 3.91 13.23
N PHE A 35 -0.29 4.65 13.98
CA PHE A 35 -0.96 5.85 13.49
C PHE A 35 -0.85 7.01 14.48
N ALA A 36 -1.06 8.22 13.97
CA ALA A 36 -1.22 9.44 14.75
C ALA A 36 -2.12 10.40 13.96
N SER A 37 -2.96 11.13 14.66
CA SER A 37 -3.75 12.21 14.10
C SER A 37 -3.15 13.58 14.45
N ALA A 38 -3.58 14.62 13.75
CA ALA A 38 -3.18 15.98 14.07
C ALA A 38 -3.54 16.33 15.52
N GLY A 39 -2.56 16.83 16.27
CA GLY A 39 -2.70 17.14 17.70
C GLY A 39 -2.34 15.99 18.65
N ASP A 40 -2.14 14.76 18.16
CA ASP A 40 -1.65 13.67 19.00
C ASP A 40 -0.20 13.92 19.42
N GLU A 41 0.09 13.74 20.71
CA GLU A 41 1.45 13.88 21.26
C GLU A 41 2.33 12.64 21.01
N ALA A 42 1.73 11.52 20.61
CA ALA A 42 2.41 10.24 20.46
C ALA A 42 1.78 9.34 19.38
N TRP A 43 2.59 8.42 18.85
CA TRP A 43 2.13 7.38 17.94
C TRP A 43 1.42 6.26 18.68
N THR A 44 0.27 5.81 18.16
CA THR A 44 -0.46 4.64 18.65
C THR A 44 -0.14 3.42 17.80
N SER A 45 0.41 2.36 18.42
CA SER A 45 0.65 1.08 17.74
C SER A 45 -0.65 0.36 17.42
N ILE A 46 -0.81 -0.12 16.20
CA ILE A 46 -2.00 -0.87 15.78
C ILE A 46 -1.74 -2.37 16.00
N GLN A 47 -2.63 -3.04 16.75
CA GLN A 47 -2.54 -4.48 17.03
C GLN A 47 -2.92 -5.28 15.79
N THR A 48 -1.91 -5.75 15.06
CA THR A 48 -2.04 -6.35 13.73
C THR A 48 -0.97 -7.42 13.53
N PRO A 49 -1.15 -8.37 12.60
CA PRO A 49 -0.05 -9.21 12.14
C PRO A 49 1.09 -8.35 11.58
N HIS A 50 2.33 -8.78 11.75
CA HIS A 50 3.51 -8.05 11.25
C HIS A 50 3.86 -8.43 9.80
N GLY A 51 4.74 -7.67 9.15
CA GLY A 51 5.23 -7.95 7.80
C GLY A 51 4.56 -7.14 6.69
N PHE A 52 4.14 -5.91 6.96
CA PHE A 52 3.58 -5.02 5.94
C PHE A 52 4.64 -4.56 4.95
N HIS A 53 4.30 -4.59 3.66
CA HIS A 53 5.16 -4.12 2.57
C HIS A 53 4.84 -2.70 2.17
N ASP A 54 3.56 -2.34 2.17
CA ASP A 54 3.13 -1.04 1.71
C ASP A 54 1.87 -0.53 2.43
N VAL A 55 1.72 0.79 2.42
CA VAL A 55 0.55 1.54 2.88
C VAL A 55 0.23 2.63 1.86
N SER A 56 -1.05 2.83 1.57
CA SER A 56 -1.54 3.92 0.72
C SER A 56 -2.85 4.47 1.27
N HIS A 57 -3.10 5.75 1.03
CA HIS A 57 -4.41 6.35 1.24
C HIS A 57 -5.14 6.41 -0.11
N CYS A 58 -6.36 5.92 -0.17
CA CYS A 58 -7.17 5.93 -1.38
C CYS A 58 -8.61 6.28 -1.02
N THR A 59 -9.11 7.35 -1.65
CA THR A 59 -10.45 7.90 -1.41
C THR A 59 -10.55 8.42 0.03
N ASP A 60 -11.06 7.62 0.96
CA ASP A 60 -11.34 7.95 2.37
C ASP A 60 -10.73 6.93 3.34
N LYS A 61 -9.97 5.96 2.84
CA LYS A 61 -9.44 4.83 3.61
C LYS A 61 -7.96 4.69 3.42
N PHE A 62 -7.31 4.21 4.49
CA PHE A 62 -6.00 3.62 4.35
C PHE A 62 -6.15 2.18 3.89
N TYR A 63 -5.18 1.75 3.09
CA TYR A 63 -5.01 0.38 2.68
C TYR A 63 -3.58 -0.05 2.99
N THR A 64 -3.41 -1.25 3.54
CA THR A 64 -2.09 -1.83 3.80
C THR A 64 -1.97 -3.20 3.18
N ALA A 65 -0.82 -3.47 2.57
CA ALA A 65 -0.53 -4.75 1.93
C ALA A 65 0.56 -5.49 2.70
N ARG A 66 0.33 -6.77 2.96
CA ARG A 66 1.25 -7.67 3.67
C ARG A 66 1.94 -8.62 2.71
N TYR A 67 3.06 -9.20 3.17
CA TYR A 67 3.55 -10.46 2.63
C TYR A 67 2.40 -11.47 2.42
N GLY A 68 2.39 -12.13 1.27
CA GLY A 68 1.33 -13.07 0.89
C GLY A 68 0.12 -12.43 0.22
N GLY A 69 0.12 -11.12 -0.03
CA GLY A 69 -0.91 -10.45 -0.85
C GLY A 69 -2.17 -10.07 -0.08
N THR A 70 -2.21 -10.32 1.23
CA THR A 70 -3.32 -9.86 2.08
C THR A 70 -3.35 -8.33 2.10
N VAL A 71 -4.51 -7.76 1.76
CA VAL A 71 -4.77 -6.33 1.87
C VAL A 71 -5.76 -6.09 3.01
N MET A 72 -5.52 -5.04 3.78
CA MET A 72 -6.37 -4.60 4.86
C MET A 72 -6.81 -3.16 4.60
N ALA A 73 -8.10 -2.88 4.80
CA ALA A 73 -8.66 -1.53 4.75
C ALA A 73 -8.92 -0.99 6.17
N TRP A 74 -8.68 0.31 6.34
CA TRP A 74 -8.76 1.01 7.62
C TRP A 74 -9.47 2.35 7.44
N GLU A 75 -10.44 2.63 8.31
CA GLU A 75 -11.05 3.95 8.43
C GLU A 75 -10.39 4.70 9.58
N ALA A 76 -9.98 5.95 9.34
CA ALA A 76 -9.38 6.80 10.37
C ALA A 76 -10.49 7.48 11.18
N ASN A 77 -11.21 6.72 12.01
CA ASN A 77 -12.34 7.21 12.80
C ASN A 77 -12.11 7.19 14.33
N GLY A 78 -10.85 7.13 14.78
CA GLY A 78 -10.47 7.41 16.18
C GLY A 78 -10.82 6.33 17.23
N LEU A 79 -11.23 5.13 16.82
CA LEU A 79 -11.51 3.99 17.70
C LEU A 79 -10.54 2.82 17.43
N PRO A 80 -10.45 1.78 18.29
CA PRO A 80 -9.53 0.67 18.07
C PRO A 80 -9.83 0.01 16.72
N ILE A 81 -8.97 0.28 15.74
CA ILE A 81 -9.23 -0.03 14.34
C ILE A 81 -9.10 -1.54 14.15
N VAL A 82 -10.22 -2.24 13.93
CA VAL A 82 -10.19 -3.62 13.45
C VAL A 82 -10.13 -3.56 11.92
N PRO A 83 -8.99 -3.88 11.29
CA PRO A 83 -8.89 -3.86 9.84
C PRO A 83 -9.88 -4.85 9.23
N LYS A 84 -10.56 -4.41 8.17
CA LYS A 84 -11.29 -5.34 7.32
C LYS A 84 -10.29 -6.02 6.39
N ILE A 85 -10.17 -7.34 6.52
CA ILE A 85 -9.35 -8.15 5.62
C ILE A 85 -10.06 -8.21 4.27
N ILE A 86 -9.40 -7.70 3.23
CA ILE A 86 -9.79 -7.89 1.84
C ILE A 86 -8.84 -8.96 1.31
N SER A 87 -9.24 -10.22 1.49
CA SER A 87 -8.43 -11.34 1.05
C SER A 87 -8.31 -11.32 -0.46
N SER A 88 -7.11 -11.63 -0.93
CA SER A 88 -6.83 -11.91 -2.32
C SER A 88 -7.15 -13.40 -2.52
N ASP A 89 -8.34 -13.75 -3.03
CA ASP A 89 -8.67 -15.12 -3.46
C ASP A 89 -7.93 -15.50 -4.76
N ILE A 90 -6.68 -15.05 -4.87
CA ILE A 90 -5.88 -15.18 -6.06
C ILE A 90 -5.03 -16.43 -5.87
N ASN A 91 -5.29 -17.44 -6.70
CA ASN A 91 -4.52 -18.68 -6.80
C ASN A 91 -3.12 -18.47 -7.40
N GLU A 92 -2.39 -17.43 -6.98
CA GLU A 92 -1.01 -17.18 -7.39
C GLU A 92 -0.06 -17.24 -6.20
N THR A 93 1.13 -17.79 -6.41
CA THR A 93 2.11 -17.97 -5.34
C THR A 93 2.85 -16.66 -5.10
N TYR A 94 2.53 -16.00 -4.00
CA TYR A 94 3.13 -14.72 -3.60
C TYR A 94 4.46 -14.83 -2.87
N ILE A 95 5.08 -16.02 -2.84
CA ILE A 95 6.33 -16.25 -2.14
C ILE A 95 7.44 -15.41 -2.78
N GLY A 96 8.18 -14.67 -1.95
CA GLY A 96 9.26 -13.78 -2.40
C GLY A 96 8.80 -12.50 -3.11
N CYS A 97 7.49 -12.25 -3.20
CA CYS A 97 6.96 -11.07 -3.88
C CYS A 97 6.96 -9.82 -2.97
N MET A 98 7.33 -8.67 -3.53
CA MET A 98 7.11 -7.37 -2.90
C MET A 98 5.76 -6.82 -3.34
N MET A 99 4.99 -6.30 -2.38
CA MET A 99 3.64 -5.79 -2.64
C MET A 99 3.65 -4.26 -2.63
N TYR A 100 2.96 -3.67 -3.57
CA TYR A 100 2.78 -2.22 -3.68
C TYR A 100 1.31 -1.89 -3.84
N LEU A 101 0.87 -0.81 -3.20
CA LEU A 101 -0.46 -0.25 -3.34
C LEU A 101 -0.36 1.10 -4.06
N VAL A 102 -1.26 1.31 -5.02
CA VAL A 102 -1.34 2.58 -5.74
C VAL A 102 -2.78 2.87 -6.13
N LYS A 103 -3.15 4.14 -6.11
CA LYS A 103 -4.42 4.62 -6.63
C LYS A 103 -4.30 4.84 -8.15
N SER A 104 -5.19 4.23 -8.93
CA SER A 104 -5.28 4.48 -10.37
C SER A 104 -5.91 5.86 -10.67
N PRO A 105 -5.74 6.40 -11.88
CA PRO A 105 -6.39 7.65 -12.31
C PRO A 105 -7.91 7.62 -12.18
N ASP A 106 -8.52 6.45 -12.38
CA ASP A 106 -9.98 6.25 -12.26
C ASP A 106 -10.44 6.11 -10.81
N GLY A 107 -9.52 6.22 -9.85
CA GLY A 107 -9.81 6.17 -8.42
C GLY A 107 -9.76 4.79 -7.78
N ASN A 108 -9.58 3.73 -8.56
CA ASN A 108 -9.54 2.35 -8.06
C ASN A 108 -8.22 2.06 -7.34
N LEU A 109 -8.28 1.28 -6.27
CA LEU A 109 -7.12 0.74 -5.59
C LEU A 109 -6.50 -0.40 -6.41
N MET A 110 -5.20 -0.31 -6.66
CA MET A 110 -4.43 -1.32 -7.38
C MET A 110 -3.42 -1.99 -6.44
N LEU A 111 -3.32 -3.32 -6.54
CA LEU A 111 -2.28 -4.13 -5.90
C LEU A 111 -1.29 -4.61 -6.96
N ILE A 112 -0.01 -4.38 -6.70
CA ILE A 112 1.07 -4.82 -7.57
C ILE A 112 1.97 -5.79 -6.83
N CYS A 113 2.10 -7.01 -7.35
CA CYS A 113 3.06 -8.01 -6.92
C CYS A 113 4.29 -7.91 -7.82
N ARG A 114 5.43 -7.57 -7.25
CA ARG A 114 6.72 -7.60 -7.94
C ARG A 114 7.47 -8.86 -7.55
N HIS A 115 7.63 -9.78 -8.49
CA HIS A 115 8.48 -10.95 -8.28
C HIS A 115 9.95 -10.57 -8.47
N ALA A 116 10.76 -10.90 -7.48
CA ALA A 116 12.20 -10.93 -7.65
C ALA A 116 12.58 -12.23 -8.36
N GLY A 117 13.29 -12.12 -9.49
CA GLY A 117 14.03 -13.22 -10.07
C GLY A 117 15.28 -13.50 -9.23
N GLU A 118 15.61 -14.78 -9.06
CA GLU A 118 16.85 -15.18 -8.42
C GLU A 118 18.02 -14.85 -9.35
N GLY A 119 18.97 -14.07 -8.83
CA GLY A 119 20.22 -13.74 -9.50
C GLY A 119 21.38 -13.92 -8.53
N PRO A 120 22.58 -14.31 -9.01
CA PRO A 120 23.70 -14.70 -8.14
C PRO A 120 24.26 -13.55 -7.29
N ILE A 121 23.94 -12.29 -7.60
CA ILE A 121 24.52 -11.10 -6.95
C ILE A 121 23.46 -10.04 -6.64
N ILE A 122 22.49 -9.83 -7.54
CA ILE A 122 21.41 -8.85 -7.38
C ILE A 122 20.11 -9.50 -7.84
N SER A 123 19.05 -9.36 -7.03
CA SER A 123 17.71 -9.72 -7.45
C SER A 123 17.24 -8.76 -8.54
N HIS A 124 16.90 -9.29 -9.71
CA HIS A 124 16.25 -8.52 -10.76
C HIS A 124 14.74 -8.66 -10.62
N THR A 125 13.97 -7.74 -11.20
CA THR A 125 12.51 -7.96 -11.28
C THR A 125 12.24 -8.91 -12.44
N SER A 126 11.58 -10.04 -12.18
CA SER A 126 11.23 -11.01 -13.21
C SER A 126 9.89 -10.70 -13.86
N LEU A 127 8.88 -10.36 -13.06
CA LEU A 127 7.56 -9.96 -13.55
C LEU A 127 6.77 -9.12 -12.54
N PHE A 128 5.75 -8.44 -13.07
CA PHE A 128 4.72 -7.76 -12.28
C PHE A 128 3.36 -8.41 -12.52
N LEU A 129 2.64 -8.66 -11.43
CA LEU A 129 1.21 -8.95 -11.47
C LEU A 129 0.47 -7.72 -10.97
N VAL A 130 -0.55 -7.30 -11.70
CA VAL A 130 -1.33 -6.12 -11.38
C VAL A 130 -2.78 -6.53 -11.19
N PHE A 131 -3.38 -6.09 -10.09
CA PHE A 131 -4.76 -6.37 -9.73
C PHE A 131 -5.46 -5.06 -9.37
N SER A 132 -6.74 -4.96 -9.71
CA SER A 132 -7.64 -3.88 -9.29
C SER A 132 -8.64 -4.43 -8.30
N LEU A 133 -8.94 -3.68 -7.24
CA LEU A 133 -10.02 -4.03 -6.31
C LEU A 133 -11.37 -3.62 -6.92
N ASP A 134 -12.31 -4.56 -7.00
CA ASP A 134 -13.72 -4.24 -7.10
C ASP A 134 -14.25 -4.01 -5.67
N GLU A 135 -14.50 -2.75 -5.33
CA GLU A 135 -14.94 -2.39 -3.97
C GLU A 135 -16.38 -2.84 -3.66
N ARG A 136 -17.21 -3.14 -4.68
CA ARG A 136 -18.59 -3.59 -4.48
C ARG A 136 -18.62 -5.02 -3.95
N ASP A 137 -17.88 -5.88 -4.63
CA ASP A 137 -17.84 -7.32 -4.33
C ASP A 137 -16.64 -7.69 -3.44
N LEU A 138 -15.74 -6.74 -3.18
CA LEU A 138 -14.48 -6.91 -2.44
C LEU A 138 -13.59 -8.01 -3.03
N GLN A 139 -13.53 -8.03 -4.36
CA GLN A 139 -12.80 -9.02 -5.14
C GLN A 139 -11.65 -8.39 -5.92
N TRP A 140 -10.54 -9.11 -6.04
CA TRP A 140 -9.37 -8.66 -6.80
C TRP A 140 -9.40 -9.19 -8.24
N MET A 141 -9.39 -8.28 -9.20
CA MET A 141 -9.44 -8.60 -10.62
C MET A 141 -8.07 -8.39 -11.27
N LYS A 142 -7.53 -9.44 -11.90
CA LYS A 142 -6.24 -9.37 -12.62
C LYS A 142 -6.36 -8.44 -13.82
N VAL A 143 -5.48 -7.44 -13.88
CA VAL A 143 -5.40 -6.48 -14.97
C VAL A 143 -4.54 -7.05 -16.08
N LYS A 144 -5.15 -7.25 -17.26
CA LYS A 144 -4.45 -7.82 -18.44
C LYS A 144 -3.71 -6.77 -19.26
N SER A 145 -4.12 -5.50 -19.19
CA SER A 145 -3.54 -4.41 -19.97
C SER A 145 -3.73 -3.08 -19.21
N MET A 146 -2.66 -2.29 -19.14
CA MET A 146 -2.67 -0.92 -18.59
C MET A 146 -2.91 0.14 -19.67
N HIS A 147 -3.06 -0.27 -20.94
CA HIS A 147 -3.32 0.62 -22.08
C HIS A 147 -2.43 1.89 -22.09
N GLN A 148 -3.02 3.09 -22.06
CA GLN A 148 -2.32 4.37 -22.06
C GLN A 148 -1.95 4.83 -20.65
N GLN A 149 -1.59 3.91 -19.76
CA GLN A 149 -1.22 4.21 -18.39
C GLN A 149 0.19 3.72 -18.08
N THR A 150 0.88 4.40 -17.18
CA THR A 150 2.24 4.08 -16.75
C THR A 150 2.29 3.99 -15.22
N LEU A 151 2.98 2.96 -14.75
CA LEU A 151 3.17 2.66 -13.33
C LEU A 151 4.63 2.93 -12.96
N PHE A 152 4.84 3.74 -11.91
CA PHE A 152 6.14 3.92 -11.27
C PHE A 152 6.07 3.34 -9.86
N LEU A 153 7.02 2.48 -9.52
CA LEU A 153 7.10 1.82 -8.21
C LEU A 153 8.35 2.25 -7.49
N GLY A 154 8.19 2.72 -6.26
CA GLY A 154 9.28 3.13 -5.40
C GLY A 154 9.13 2.56 -4.00
N SER A 155 10.22 2.59 -3.23
CA SER A 155 10.18 2.20 -1.82
C SER A 155 9.36 3.17 -0.96
N ASN A 156 9.37 4.46 -1.31
CA ASN A 156 8.64 5.49 -0.58
C ASN A 156 7.28 5.79 -1.23
N GLN A 157 7.27 6.09 -2.52
CA GLN A 157 6.04 6.40 -3.25
C GLN A 157 5.96 5.59 -4.54
N SER A 158 4.74 5.17 -4.84
CA SER A 158 4.35 4.53 -6.09
C SER A 158 3.24 5.39 -6.70
N MET A 159 3.23 5.53 -8.02
CA MET A 159 2.27 6.36 -8.72
C MET A 159 1.81 5.69 -10.01
N PHE A 160 0.55 5.90 -10.36
CA PHE A 160 -0.09 5.35 -11.54
C PHE A 160 -0.69 6.51 -12.32
N LEU A 161 -0.20 6.74 -13.54
CA LEU A 161 -0.48 7.95 -14.32
C LEU A 161 -0.97 7.60 -15.72
N SER A 162 -1.68 8.54 -16.34
CA SER A 162 -1.94 8.49 -17.78
C SER A 162 -0.69 8.87 -18.56
N VAL A 163 -0.41 8.19 -19.68
CA VAL A 163 0.67 8.53 -20.61
C VAL A 163 0.42 9.91 -21.25
N LEU A 164 -0.85 10.35 -21.33
CA LEU A 164 -1.20 11.68 -21.82
C LEU A 164 -0.67 12.81 -20.94
N THR A 165 -0.39 12.54 -19.65
CA THR A 165 0.20 13.50 -18.71
C THR A 165 1.63 13.90 -19.10
N PHE A 166 2.29 13.13 -19.96
CA PHE A 166 3.69 13.37 -20.39
C PHE A 166 3.82 13.96 -21.81
N ARG A 167 2.73 14.43 -22.42
CA ARG A 167 2.81 15.13 -23.72
C ARG A 167 3.32 16.56 -23.47
N SER A 168 4.60 16.79 -23.79
CA SER A 168 5.24 18.11 -23.88
C SER A 168 4.81 18.86 -25.13
#